data_AF-E7S7S7-F1
#
_entry.id   AF-E7S7S7-F1
#
_cell.length_a   1.000
_cell.length_b   1.000
_cell.length_c   1.000
_cell.angle_alpha   90.00
_cell.angle_beta   90.00
_cell.angle_gamma   90.00
#
_symmetry.space_group_name_H-M   'P 1'
#
loop_
_entity.id
_entity.type
_entity.pdbx_description
1 polymer ?
#
loop_
_entity_poly.entity_id
_entity_poly.type
_entity_poly.pdbx_seq_one_letter_code
_entity_poly.pdbx_strand_id
1 'polypeptide(L)'
;MEKLKNRRLPASLLLEGLIALAMFGVLTTLVLGELGDSRQQRLEELRQGEVLRVAKMAIQTRQDQLSINQVSVQVERSAKSLKVYHEGKVVIAVEKN
;
A
#
# COMPACT_ATOMS: atom_id res chain seq x y z
N MET A 1 26.08 -37.71 45.28
CA MET A 1 25.82 -36.37 44.71
C MET A 1 25.98 -36.37 43.18
N GLU A 2 25.42 -37.35 42.44
CA GLU A 2 25.65 -37.46 40.97
C GLU A 2 24.39 -37.30 40.10
N LYS A 3 23.19 -37.31 40.67
CA LYS A 3 21.94 -37.24 39.87
C LYS A 3 21.46 -35.83 39.51
N LEU A 4 22.17 -34.78 39.93
CA LEU A 4 21.80 -33.38 39.65
C LEU A 4 22.55 -32.74 38.47
N LYS A 5 23.64 -33.37 37.99
CA LYS A 5 24.50 -32.78 36.94
C LYS A 5 23.93 -32.96 35.53
N ASN A 6 23.11 -34.01 35.29
CA ASN A 6 22.61 -34.36 33.94
C ASN A 6 21.22 -33.77 33.59
N ARG A 7 20.51 -33.20 34.56
CA ARG A 7 19.18 -32.56 34.37
C ARG A 7 19.23 -31.08 34.01
N ARG A 8 20.39 -30.42 34.18
CA ARG A 8 20.58 -29.01 33.81
C ARG A 8 20.67 -28.83 32.28
N LEU A 9 21.25 -29.78 31.57
CA LEU A 9 21.39 -29.80 30.11
C LEU A 9 20.05 -29.80 29.34
N PRO A 10 19.05 -30.64 29.67
CA PRO A 10 17.77 -30.61 28.97
C PRO A 10 16.95 -29.35 29.28
N ALA A 11 17.04 -28.81 30.50
CA ALA A 11 16.33 -27.60 30.87
C ALA A 11 16.91 -26.35 30.17
N SER A 12 18.25 -26.26 30.04
CA SER A 12 18.88 -25.19 29.27
C SER A 12 18.56 -25.28 27.78
N LEU A 13 18.55 -26.49 27.20
CA LEU A 13 18.15 -26.69 25.79
C LEU A 13 16.71 -26.24 25.53
N LEU A 14 15.80 -26.54 26.45
CA LEU A 14 14.40 -26.12 26.35
C LEU A 14 14.25 -24.60 26.46
N LEU A 15 15.02 -23.96 27.35
CA LEU A 15 15.03 -22.50 27.49
C LEU A 15 15.62 -21.81 26.26
N GLU A 16 16.73 -22.32 25.72
CA GLU A 16 17.36 -21.82 24.50
C GLU A 16 16.42 -21.95 23.29
N GLY A 17 15.76 -23.10 23.15
CA GLY A 17 14.75 -23.30 22.10
C GLY A 17 13.56 -22.35 22.24
N LEU A 18 13.11 -22.08 23.48
CA LEU A 18 12.03 -21.13 23.74
C LEU A 18 12.44 -19.70 23.39
N ILE A 19 13.66 -19.28 23.74
CA ILE A 19 14.19 -17.96 23.38
C ILE A 19 14.33 -17.84 21.87
N ALA A 20 14.88 -18.85 21.20
CA ALA A 20 15.02 -18.87 19.74
C ALA A 20 13.65 -18.77 19.04
N LEU A 21 12.65 -19.51 19.53
CA LEU A 21 11.29 -19.46 19.00
C LEU A 21 10.65 -18.08 19.21
N ALA A 22 10.80 -17.50 20.39
CA ALA A 22 10.29 -16.16 20.69
C ALA A 22 10.92 -15.10 19.79
N MET A 23 12.25 -15.13 19.62
CA MET A 23 12.96 -14.23 18.71
C MET A 23 12.48 -14.42 17.26
N PHE A 24 12.32 -15.66 16.82
CA PHE A 24 11.81 -15.95 15.48
C PHE A 24 10.38 -15.43 15.28
N GLY A 25 9.50 -15.62 16.26
CA GLY A 25 8.14 -15.08 16.23
C GLY A 25 8.08 -13.55 16.13
N VAL A 26 8.95 -12.86 16.88
CA VAL A 26 9.07 -11.39 16.79
C VAL A 26 9.57 -10.96 15.42
N LEU A 27 10.63 -11.58 14.91
CA LEU A 27 11.21 -11.23 13.60
C LEU A 27 10.21 -11.46 12.46
N THR A 28 9.53 -12.61 12.46
CA THR A 28 8.52 -12.93 11.44
C THR A 28 7.34 -11.98 11.49
N THR A 29 6.84 -11.64 12.69
CA THR A 29 5.74 -10.68 12.85
C THR A 29 6.14 -9.29 12.36
N LEU A 30 7.35 -8.83 12.67
CA LEU A 30 7.85 -7.53 12.22
C LEU A 30 7.97 -7.48 10.69
N VAL A 31 8.56 -8.51 10.08
CA VAL A 31 8.68 -8.59 8.61
C VAL A 31 7.31 -8.66 7.93
N LEU A 32 6.37 -9.46 8.46
CA LEU A 32 5.02 -9.53 7.92
C LEU A 32 4.24 -8.21 8.05
N GLY A 33 4.41 -7.51 9.18
CA GLY A 33 3.80 -6.20 9.40
C GLY A 33 4.28 -5.19 8.35
N GLU A 34 5.59 -5.04 8.19
CA GLU A 34 6.19 -4.11 7.23
C GLU A 34 5.77 -4.43 5.78
N LEU A 35 5.73 -5.71 5.41
CA LEU A 35 5.29 -6.14 4.08
C LEU A 35 3.80 -5.86 3.84
N GLY A 36 2.96 -6.05 4.86
CA GLY A 36 1.54 -5.77 4.81
C GLY A 36 1.27 -4.29 4.57
N ASP A 37 1.84 -3.44 5.40
CA ASP A 37 1.68 -1.98 5.32
C ASP A 37 2.26 -1.42 4.01
N SER A 38 3.46 -1.87 3.63
CA SER A 38 4.09 -1.46 2.36
C SER A 38 3.23 -1.83 1.14
N ARG A 39 2.57 -2.99 1.16
CA ARG A 39 1.71 -3.42 0.06
C ARG A 39 0.46 -2.56 -0.04
N GLN A 40 -0.16 -2.20 1.08
CA GLN A 40 -1.34 -1.33 1.07
C GLN A 40 -1.00 0.07 0.55
N GLN A 41 0.10 0.66 1.04
CA GLN A 41 0.57 1.96 0.55
C GLN A 41 0.85 1.93 -0.95
N ARG A 42 1.55 0.90 -1.44
CA ARG A 42 1.86 0.76 -2.87
C ARG A 42 0.60 0.61 -3.72
N LEU A 43 -0.41 -0.11 -3.25
CA LEU A 43 -1.68 -0.25 -3.98
C LEU A 43 -2.43 1.08 -4.07
N GLU A 44 -2.40 1.88 -3.01
CA GLU A 44 -3.01 3.22 -3.01
C GLU A 44 -2.26 4.17 -3.95
N GLU A 45 -0.93 4.17 -3.92
CA GLU A 45 -0.10 4.95 -4.85
C GLU A 45 -0.38 4.56 -6.31
N LEU A 46 -0.49 3.26 -6.60
CA LEU A 46 -0.84 2.77 -7.94
C LEU A 46 -2.23 3.23 -8.36
N ARG A 47 -3.21 3.20 -7.45
CA ARG A 47 -4.57 3.67 -7.72
C ARG A 47 -4.58 5.16 -8.05
N GLN A 48 -3.88 5.98 -7.26
CA GLN A 48 -3.75 7.42 -7.51
C GLN A 48 -3.06 7.70 -8.85
N GLY A 49 -2.01 6.96 -9.18
CA GLY A 49 -1.32 7.04 -10.47
C GLY A 49 -2.22 6.65 -11.64
N GLU A 50 -3.07 5.64 -11.47
CA GLU A 50 -4.05 5.23 -12.48
C GLU A 50 -5.12 6.30 -12.72
N VAL A 51 -5.65 6.90 -11.65
CA VAL A 51 -6.59 8.04 -11.75
C VAL A 51 -6.00 9.18 -12.58
N LEU A 52 -4.74 9.55 -12.31
CA LEU A 52 -4.08 10.61 -13.06
C LEU A 52 -3.86 10.22 -14.54
N ARG A 53 -3.52 8.96 -14.80
CA ARG A 53 -3.32 8.45 -16.17
C ARG A 53 -4.62 8.48 -16.97
N VAL A 54 -5.73 8.03 -16.38
CA VAL A 54 -7.05 8.06 -17.02
C VAL A 54 -7.51 9.52 -17.21
N ALA A 55 -7.31 10.40 -16.22
CA ALA A 55 -7.60 11.83 -16.33
C ALA A 55 -6.84 12.48 -17.51
N LYS A 56 -5.54 12.22 -17.62
CA LYS A 56 -4.72 12.71 -18.74
C LYS A 56 -5.24 12.16 -20.08
N MET A 57 -5.57 10.87 -20.14
CA MET A 57 -6.10 10.24 -21.34
C MET A 57 -7.43 10.88 -21.76
N ALA A 58 -8.35 11.12 -20.82
CA ALA A 58 -9.63 11.78 -21.09
C ALA A 58 -9.46 13.19 -21.69
N ILE A 59 -8.49 13.95 -21.17
CA ILE A 59 -8.13 15.26 -21.73
C ILE A 59 -7.59 15.10 -23.15
N GLN A 60 -6.65 14.18 -23.37
CA GLN A 60 -6.00 13.97 -24.66
C GLN A 60 -6.96 13.47 -25.74
N THR A 61 -7.87 12.57 -25.39
CA THR A 61 -8.90 12.03 -26.31
C THR A 61 -10.10 12.96 -26.47
N ARG A 62 -10.09 14.13 -25.80
CA ARG A 62 -11.18 15.11 -25.76
C ARG A 62 -12.51 14.54 -25.25
N GLN A 63 -12.49 13.44 -24.51
CA GLN A 63 -13.70 12.88 -23.90
C GLN A 63 -14.07 13.68 -22.64
N ASP A 64 -15.36 13.94 -22.44
CA ASP A 64 -15.86 14.62 -21.24
C ASP A 64 -16.08 13.64 -20.08
N GLN A 65 -16.14 12.34 -20.36
CA GLN A 65 -16.13 11.28 -19.38
C GLN A 65 -15.33 10.10 -19.92
N LEU A 66 -14.50 9.48 -19.09
CA LEU A 66 -13.73 8.29 -19.44
C LEU A 66 -13.73 7.31 -18.27
N SER A 67 -14.06 6.05 -18.54
CA SER A 67 -14.02 4.97 -17.55
C SER A 67 -13.15 3.83 -18.06
N ILE A 68 -12.02 3.59 -17.38
CA ILE A 68 -11.05 2.54 -17.71
C ILE A 68 -10.60 1.88 -16.41
N ASN A 69 -10.48 0.55 -16.39
CA ASN A 69 -9.96 -0.20 -15.23
C ASN A 69 -10.62 0.17 -13.89
N GLN A 70 -11.95 0.28 -13.86
CA GLN A 70 -12.73 0.66 -12.67
C GLN A 70 -12.51 2.10 -12.19
N VAL A 71 -11.73 2.91 -12.92
CA VAL A 71 -11.53 4.33 -12.67
C VAL A 71 -12.38 5.13 -13.65
N SER A 72 -13.33 5.90 -13.11
CA SER A 72 -14.17 6.81 -13.87
C SER A 72 -13.78 8.25 -13.58
N VAL A 73 -13.54 9.04 -14.63
CA VAL A 73 -13.21 10.47 -14.52
C VAL A 73 -14.15 11.29 -15.39
N GLN A 74 -14.47 12.50 -14.93
CA GLN A 74 -15.27 13.48 -15.65
C GLN A 74 -14.45 14.75 -15.87
N VAL A 75 -14.43 15.25 -17.10
CA VAL A 75 -13.69 16.45 -17.50
C VAL A 75 -14.69 17.59 -17.71
N GLU A 76 -14.56 18.65 -16.93
CA GLU A 76 -15.27 19.90 -17.13
C GLU A 76 -14.35 20.90 -17.81
N ARG A 77 -14.74 21.34 -19.01
CA ARG A 77 -14.01 22.34 -19.79
C ARG A 77 -14.80 23.64 -19.80
N SER A 78 -14.17 24.71 -19.34
CA SER A 78 -14.65 26.08 -19.47
C SER A 78 -13.65 26.90 -20.28
N ALA A 79 -14.09 28.05 -20.80
CA ALA A 79 -13.25 28.92 -21.62
C ALA A 79 -11.94 29.37 -20.91
N LYS A 80 -11.96 29.39 -19.57
CA LYS A 80 -10.84 29.83 -18.72
C LYS A 80 -10.25 28.72 -17.84
N SER A 81 -10.83 27.52 -17.80
CA SER A 81 -10.36 26.48 -16.88
C SER A 81 -10.68 25.08 -17.38
N LEU A 82 -9.84 24.12 -17.02
CA LEU A 82 -10.07 22.69 -17.21
C LEU A 82 -9.97 22.00 -15.84
N LYS A 83 -11.03 21.30 -15.45
CA LYS A 83 -11.08 20.53 -14.20
C LYS A 83 -11.40 19.07 -14.51
N VAL A 84 -10.74 18.14 -13.84
CA VAL A 84 -11.06 16.72 -13.91
C VAL A 84 -11.44 16.21 -12.54
N TYR A 85 -12.55 15.49 -12.47
CA TYR A 85 -13.11 14.95 -11.25
C TYR A 85 -13.04 13.43 -11.25
N HIS A 86 -12.76 12.86 -10.08
CA HIS A 86 -12.87 11.44 -9.78
C HIS A 86 -13.58 11.31 -8.44
N GLU A 87 -14.69 10.57 -8.38
CA GLU A 87 -15.49 10.39 -7.15
C GLU A 87 -15.86 11.73 -6.47
N GLY A 88 -16.17 12.76 -7.26
CA GLY A 88 -16.50 14.10 -6.78
C GLY A 88 -15.32 14.95 -6.31
N LYS A 89 -14.09 14.43 -6.33
CA LYS A 89 -12.85 15.18 -5.99
C LYS A 89 -12.13 15.65 -7.24
N VAL A 90 -11.60 16.87 -7.20
CA VAL A 90 -10.77 17.41 -8.29
C VAL A 90 -9.39 16.76 -8.25
N VAL A 91 -9.00 16.10 -9.35
CA VAL A 91 -7.69 15.44 -9.51
C VAL A 91 -6.75 16.22 -10.43
N ILE A 92 -7.28 17.03 -11.34
CA ILE A 92 -6.53 17.96 -12.18
C ILE A 92 -7.30 19.27 -12.23
N ALA A 93 -6.61 20.40 -12.04
CA ALA A 93 -7.14 21.74 -12.26
C ALA A 93 -6.11 22.57 -13.03
N VAL A 94 -6.52 23.16 -14.14
CA VAL A 94 -5.69 24.05 -14.97
C VAL A 94 -6.50 25.31 -15.24
N GLU A 95 -5.91 26.47 -14.98
CA GLU A 95 -6.48 27.77 -15.33
C GLU A 95 -5.71 28.37 -16.51
N LYS A 96 -6.44 28.98 -17.44
CA LYS A 96 -5.87 29.65 -18.59
C LYS A 96 -5.70 31.14 -18.24
N ASN A 97 -4.47 31.53 -17.95
CA ASN A 97 -4.07 32.93 -17.84
C ASN A 97 -4.14 33.64 -19.19
#